data_AF-A0A5M9ZKQ1-F1
#
_entry.id   AF-A0A5M9ZKQ1-F1
#
_cell.length_a   1.000
_cell.length_b   1.000
_cell.length_c   1.000
_cell.angle_alpha   90.00
_cell.angle_beta   90.00
_cell.angle_gamma   90.00
#
_symmetry.space_group_name_H-M   'P 1'
#
loop_
_entity.id
_entity.type
_entity.pdbx_description
1 polymer ?
#
loop_
_entity_poly.entity_id
_entity_poly.type
_entity_poly.pdbx_seq_one_letter_code
_entity_poly.pdbx_strand_id
1 'polypeptide(L)'
;MERIPASMTDDLTILDWSRRHGVTRLYLARDPAPGWYGDDWDDAPFEHNAGVVLPAFHTHTADVVADWDHVLLDPSDDWREANSRWSKEDLRARRCPMLVAAADPDDLLSAGWPTALAADDAVRVYMGDPWSRLASAPGVVVIDGPRPVGGGVR
;
A
#
# COMPACT_ATOMS: atom_id res chain seq x y z
N MET A 1 -20.93 10.89 -9.74
CA MET A 1 -19.66 10.38 -9.19
C MET A 1 -18.82 11.60 -8.85
N GLU A 2 -18.82 12.00 -7.59
CA GLU A 2 -18.22 13.27 -7.15
C GLU A 2 -16.71 13.07 -7.00
N ARG A 3 -15.92 13.77 -7.82
CA ARG A 3 -14.45 13.74 -7.74
C ARG A 3 -14.02 14.62 -6.57
N ILE A 4 -13.41 14.02 -5.55
CA ILE A 4 -12.72 14.77 -4.50
C ILE A 4 -11.63 15.63 -5.18
N PRO A 5 -11.53 16.95 -4.91
CA PRO A 5 -10.51 17.78 -5.54
C PRO A 5 -9.11 17.28 -5.18
N ALA A 6 -8.25 17.11 -6.20
CA ALA A 6 -6.87 16.66 -6.03
C ALA A 6 -6.08 17.47 -5.00
N SER A 7 -6.41 18.76 -4.83
CA SER A 7 -5.73 19.67 -3.89
C SER A 7 -6.00 19.40 -2.41
N MET A 8 -6.89 18.47 -2.03
CA MET A 8 -7.18 18.14 -0.63
C MET A 8 -6.41 16.90 -0.11
N THR A 9 -5.72 16.17 -0.99
CA THR A 9 -5.14 14.84 -0.72
C THR A 9 -3.62 14.74 -0.85
N ASP A 10 -2.94 15.80 -1.30
CA ASP A 10 -1.47 15.80 -1.46
C ASP A 10 -0.72 15.80 -0.10
N ASP A 11 -1.38 16.21 0.98
CA ASP A 11 -0.80 16.16 2.34
C ASP A 11 -0.95 14.79 3.01
N LEU A 12 -1.62 13.82 2.38
CA LEU A 12 -1.83 12.51 3.00
C LEU A 12 -0.61 11.61 2.79
N THR A 13 -0.09 11.06 3.86
CA THR A 13 1.00 10.10 3.89
C THR A 13 0.46 8.68 4.04
N ILE A 14 1.00 7.74 3.27
CA ILE A 14 0.66 6.32 3.38
C ILE A 14 1.40 5.71 4.55
N LEU A 15 0.65 5.25 5.56
CA LEU A 15 1.24 4.64 6.75
C LEU A 15 1.33 3.13 6.64
N ASP A 16 0.33 2.51 6.02
CA ASP A 16 0.19 1.06 5.93
C ASP A 16 -0.87 0.66 4.87
N TRP A 17 -0.99 -0.63 4.61
CA TRP A 17 -1.97 -1.22 3.69
C TRP A 17 -2.49 -2.58 4.18
N SER A 18 -3.65 -2.97 3.66
CA SER A 18 -4.19 -4.33 3.73
C SER A 18 -4.79 -4.72 2.38
N ARG A 19 -4.80 -6.01 2.06
CA ARG A 19 -5.32 -6.54 0.78
C ARG A 19 -6.41 -7.57 1.01
N ARG A 20 -7.47 -7.51 0.21
CA ARG A 20 -8.55 -8.50 0.22
C ARG A 20 -9.26 -8.58 -1.13
N HIS A 21 -9.31 -9.78 -1.73
CA HIS A 21 -9.99 -10.04 -3.02
C HIS A 21 -9.61 -9.05 -4.14
N GLY A 22 -8.32 -8.73 -4.28
CA GLY A 22 -7.82 -7.79 -5.29
C GLY A 22 -7.95 -6.30 -4.93
N VAL A 23 -8.67 -5.96 -3.85
CA VAL A 23 -8.75 -4.59 -3.33
C VAL A 23 -7.62 -4.34 -2.35
N THR A 24 -6.92 -3.22 -2.53
CA THR A 24 -5.91 -2.73 -1.60
C THR A 24 -6.48 -1.52 -0.84
N ARG A 25 -6.61 -1.65 0.48
CA ARG A 25 -6.96 -0.55 1.37
C ARG A 25 -5.69 0.07 1.93
N LEU A 26 -5.56 1.39 1.82
CA LEU A 26 -4.51 2.17 2.45
C LEU A 26 -5.00 2.83 3.73
N TYR A 27 -4.08 2.95 4.68
CA TYR A 27 -4.23 3.73 5.91
C TYR A 27 -3.38 4.98 5.82
N LEU A 28 -4.02 6.14 5.92
CA LEU A 28 -3.41 7.42 5.58
C LEU A 28 -3.49 8.42 6.74
N ALA A 29 -2.50 9.33 6.83
CA ALA A 29 -2.53 10.45 7.78
C ALA A 29 -2.03 11.74 7.16
N ARG A 30 -2.65 12.88 7.54
CA ARG A 30 -2.20 14.22 7.11
C ARG A 30 -0.91 14.64 7.81
N ASP A 31 -0.83 14.40 9.12
CA ASP A 31 0.33 14.70 9.95
C ASP A 31 0.77 13.42 10.67
N PRO A 32 1.57 12.55 10.01
CA PRO A 32 1.94 11.27 10.58
C PRO A 32 2.81 11.46 11.84
N ALA A 33 2.37 10.89 12.96
CA ALA A 33 3.20 10.86 14.17
C ALA A 33 4.49 10.07 13.89
N PRO A 34 5.68 10.54 14.33
CA PRO A 34 6.90 9.79 14.15
C PRO A 34 6.79 8.43 14.86
N GLY A 35 7.22 7.37 14.19
CA GLY A 35 7.23 6.03 14.78
C GLY A 35 5.85 5.36 14.88
N TRP A 36 4.93 5.65 13.95
CA TRP A 36 3.69 4.87 13.83
C TRP A 36 3.99 3.37 13.74
N TYR A 37 3.12 2.56 14.35
CA TYR A 37 3.29 1.12 14.44
C TYR A 37 1.93 0.40 14.45
N GLY A 38 1.98 -0.92 14.32
CA GLY A 38 0.89 -1.84 14.53
C GLY A 38 1.35 -3.03 15.36
N ASP A 39 0.45 -3.98 15.56
CA ASP A 39 0.71 -5.21 16.29
C ASP A 39 1.72 -6.09 15.52
N ASP A 40 2.71 -6.66 16.21
CA ASP A 40 3.73 -7.57 15.65
C ASP A 40 4.46 -7.04 14.40
N TRP A 41 4.75 -5.72 14.34
CA TRP A 41 5.42 -5.11 13.19
C TRP A 41 6.89 -5.52 13.03
N ASP A 42 7.53 -5.99 14.10
CA ASP A 42 8.91 -6.47 14.12
C ASP A 42 9.04 -7.95 13.68
N ASP A 43 7.93 -8.69 13.60
CA ASP A 43 7.90 -10.05 13.09
C ASP A 43 8.00 -10.12 11.57
N ALA A 44 8.82 -11.05 11.08
CA ALA A 44 8.88 -11.45 9.67
C ALA A 44 8.51 -12.93 9.53
N PRO A 45 7.72 -13.34 8.53
CA PRO A 45 7.06 -12.51 7.51
C PRO A 45 5.94 -11.63 8.07
N PHE A 46 5.77 -10.42 7.51
CA PHE A 46 4.69 -9.53 7.92
C PHE A 46 3.30 -10.11 7.65
N GLU A 47 3.14 -10.91 6.60
CA GLU A 47 1.83 -11.36 6.12
C GLU A 47 1.12 -12.37 7.03
N HIS A 48 1.79 -12.94 8.05
CA HIS A 48 1.18 -13.91 8.97
C HIS A 48 0.64 -13.30 10.26
N ASN A 49 1.43 -12.43 10.90
CA ASN A 49 1.13 -11.94 12.25
C ASN A 49 0.95 -10.43 12.31
N ALA A 50 1.55 -9.67 11.39
CA ALA A 50 1.58 -8.22 11.54
C ALA A 50 0.18 -7.64 11.33
N GLY A 51 -0.32 -6.98 12.37
CA GLY A 51 -1.55 -6.21 12.32
C GLY A 51 -1.39 -4.98 11.43
N VAL A 52 -2.52 -4.36 11.11
CA VAL A 52 -2.50 -3.04 10.47
C VAL A 52 -2.05 -1.96 11.46
N VAL A 53 -1.60 -0.82 10.95
CA VAL A 53 -1.27 0.35 11.75
C VAL A 53 -2.40 0.69 12.74
N LEU A 54 -2.04 1.00 14.00
CA LEU A 54 -3.04 1.26 15.03
C LEU A 54 -3.97 2.42 14.64
N PRO A 55 -5.26 2.38 15.06
CA PRO A 55 -6.22 3.45 14.79
C PRO A 55 -5.78 4.85 15.21
N ALA A 56 -4.92 4.95 16.23
CA ALA A 56 -4.41 6.23 16.74
C ALA A 56 -3.50 6.97 15.74
N PHE A 57 -2.96 6.29 14.73
CA PHE A 57 -1.98 6.87 13.81
C PHE A 57 -2.55 7.30 12.47
N HIS A 58 -3.70 6.76 12.05
CA HIS A 58 -4.27 7.08 10.74
C HIS A 58 -5.59 7.85 10.90
N THR A 59 -5.80 8.81 10.01
CA THR A 59 -7.00 9.66 10.01
C THR A 59 -7.89 9.41 8.80
N HIS A 60 -7.39 8.72 7.78
CA HIS A 60 -8.12 8.45 6.56
C HIS A 60 -7.86 7.03 6.04
N THR A 61 -8.77 6.53 5.22
CA THR A 61 -8.58 5.32 4.42
C THR A 61 -8.95 5.56 2.95
N ALA A 62 -8.28 4.85 2.05
CA ALA A 62 -8.59 4.87 0.61
C ALA A 62 -8.50 3.45 0.05
N ASP A 63 -9.33 3.12 -0.94
CA ASP A 63 -9.36 1.80 -1.55
C ASP A 63 -9.03 1.90 -3.05
N VAL A 64 -8.07 1.08 -3.48
CA VAL A 64 -7.59 1.03 -4.86
C VAL A 64 -7.55 -0.39 -5.40
N VAL A 65 -7.54 -0.52 -6.72
CA VAL A 65 -7.28 -1.77 -7.46
C VAL A 65 -6.32 -1.49 -8.61
N ALA A 66 -5.73 -2.54 -9.16
CA ALA A 66 -5.14 -2.47 -10.50
C ALA A 66 -6.24 -2.60 -11.56
N ASP A 67 -6.07 -1.95 -12.72
CA ASP A 67 -6.87 -2.23 -13.90
C ASP A 67 -6.46 -3.55 -14.56
N TRP A 68 -7.10 -3.88 -15.70
CA TRP A 68 -6.92 -5.17 -16.36
C TRP A 68 -5.54 -5.40 -16.98
N ASP A 69 -4.79 -4.34 -17.27
CA ASP A 69 -3.51 -4.41 -17.99
C ASP A 69 -2.32 -4.17 -17.05
N HIS A 70 -2.57 -4.16 -15.72
CA HIS A 70 -1.56 -3.85 -14.71
C HIS A 70 -1.69 -4.75 -13.49
N VAL A 71 -0.62 -4.83 -12.70
CA VAL A 71 -0.60 -5.47 -11.39
C VAL A 71 -0.39 -4.47 -10.28
N LEU A 72 -0.90 -4.82 -9.09
CA LEU A 72 -0.57 -4.17 -7.83
C LEU A 72 -0.17 -5.26 -6.83
N LEU A 73 1.13 -5.45 -6.69
CA LEU A 73 1.73 -6.51 -5.88
C LEU A 73 2.34 -5.94 -4.59
N ASP A 74 2.53 -6.79 -3.59
CA ASP A 74 3.36 -6.56 -2.41
C ASP A 74 4.41 -7.69 -2.25
N PRO A 75 5.37 -7.59 -1.31
CA PRO A 75 6.41 -8.61 -1.17
C PRO A 75 5.92 -10.04 -0.84
N SER A 76 4.67 -10.22 -0.40
CA SER A 76 4.09 -11.54 -0.16
C SER A 76 3.65 -12.24 -1.46
N ASP A 77 3.60 -11.52 -2.59
CA ASP A 77 3.33 -12.09 -3.91
C ASP A 77 4.61 -12.68 -4.56
N ASP A 78 5.71 -12.82 -3.83
CA ASP A 78 6.89 -13.56 -4.29
C ASP A 78 6.71 -15.07 -4.05
N TRP A 79 6.04 -15.76 -4.97
CA TRP A 79 5.82 -17.21 -4.88
C TRP A 79 7.10 -18.05 -4.85
N ARG A 80 8.26 -17.49 -5.23
CA ARG A 80 9.54 -18.21 -5.21
C ARG A 80 10.03 -18.38 -3.78
N GLU A 81 9.65 -17.47 -2.90
CA GLU A 81 9.79 -17.61 -1.46
C GLU A 81 8.46 -18.14 -0.90
N ALA A 82 8.51 -19.03 0.09
CA ALA A 82 7.26 -19.53 0.69
C ALA A 82 6.50 -18.39 1.39
N ASN A 83 7.23 -17.38 1.88
CA ASN A 83 6.74 -16.14 2.49
C ASN A 83 7.78 -15.04 2.25
N SER A 84 7.38 -13.77 2.37
CA SER A 84 8.26 -12.63 2.34
C SER A 84 9.25 -12.65 3.52
N ARG A 85 10.47 -12.18 3.30
CA ARG A 85 11.47 -12.05 4.37
C ARG A 85 11.34 -10.79 5.22
N TRP A 86 10.30 -9.98 5.00
CA TRP A 86 10.22 -8.62 5.51
C TRP A 86 9.26 -8.51 6.69
N SER A 87 9.63 -7.72 7.69
CA SER A 87 8.70 -7.24 8.72
C SER A 87 8.08 -5.90 8.31
N LYS A 88 7.00 -5.45 8.98
CA LYS A 88 6.46 -4.09 8.74
C LYS A 88 7.45 -3.02 9.19
N GLU A 89 8.31 -3.29 10.18
CA GLU A 89 9.39 -2.38 10.56
C GLU A 89 10.42 -2.19 9.44
N ASP A 90 10.77 -3.25 8.71
CA ASP A 90 11.64 -3.15 7.54
C ASP A 90 11.02 -2.29 6.43
N LEU A 91 9.70 -2.44 6.25
CA LEU A 91 8.94 -1.71 5.24
C LEU A 91 8.77 -0.24 5.64
N ARG A 92 8.56 0.06 6.94
CA ARG A 92 8.60 1.42 7.51
C ARG A 92 9.98 2.05 7.40
N ALA A 93 11.04 1.27 7.59
CA ALA A 93 12.42 1.69 7.37
C ALA A 93 12.79 1.82 5.88
N ARG A 94 11.82 1.61 4.98
CA ARG A 94 11.94 1.76 3.52
C ARG A 94 12.99 0.83 2.90
N ARG A 95 13.25 -0.33 3.53
CA ARG A 95 14.20 -1.33 3.02
C ARG A 95 13.67 -2.07 1.79
N CYS A 96 12.34 -2.11 1.63
CA CYS A 96 11.64 -2.71 0.51
C CYS A 96 10.35 -1.89 0.27
N PRO A 97 9.90 -1.68 -0.99
CA PRO A 97 8.60 -1.07 -1.23
C PRO A 97 7.49 -1.94 -0.66
N MET A 98 6.44 -1.30 -0.16
CA MET A 98 5.24 -1.99 0.31
C MET A 98 4.35 -2.45 -0.85
N LEU A 99 4.34 -1.70 -1.94
CA LEU A 99 3.56 -2.00 -3.14
C LEU A 99 4.37 -1.66 -4.39
N VAL A 100 4.11 -2.41 -5.45
CA VAL A 100 4.61 -2.11 -6.80
C VAL A 100 3.42 -2.15 -7.75
N ALA A 101 3.23 -1.05 -8.47
CA ALA A 101 2.35 -0.98 -9.63
C ALA A 101 3.20 -1.04 -10.90
N ALA A 102 2.83 -1.92 -11.85
CA ALA A 102 3.52 -2.08 -13.13
C ALA A 102 2.54 -2.60 -14.18
N ALA A 103 2.80 -2.34 -15.46
CA ALA A 103 2.07 -2.97 -16.56
C ALA A 103 2.23 -4.49 -16.52
N ASP A 104 1.20 -5.20 -16.94
CA ASP A 104 1.14 -6.66 -16.95
C ASP A 104 1.07 -7.26 -18.36
N PRO A 105 2.07 -7.01 -19.24
CA PRO A 105 2.02 -7.53 -20.61
C PRO A 105 2.24 -9.05 -20.70
N ASP A 106 2.84 -9.66 -19.66
CA ASP A 106 3.40 -11.02 -19.69
C ASP A 106 2.94 -11.90 -18.51
N ASP A 107 1.79 -11.61 -17.89
CA ASP A 107 1.27 -12.34 -16.73
C ASP A 107 2.24 -12.30 -15.53
N LEU A 108 2.59 -11.08 -15.11
CA LEU A 108 3.36 -10.74 -13.92
C LEU A 108 2.73 -11.29 -12.64
N LEU A 109 1.42 -11.53 -12.61
CA LEU A 109 0.78 -12.30 -11.54
C LEU A 109 1.42 -13.70 -11.42
N SER A 110 1.73 -14.34 -12.55
CA SER A 110 2.48 -15.59 -12.61
C SER A 110 4.00 -15.38 -12.47
N ALA A 111 4.57 -14.26 -12.90
CA ALA A 111 6.01 -14.00 -12.79
C ALA A 111 6.47 -13.58 -11.38
N GLY A 112 5.55 -13.09 -10.54
CA GLY A 112 5.73 -12.75 -9.13
C GLY A 112 6.34 -11.37 -8.87
N TRP A 113 6.32 -10.99 -7.59
CA TRP A 113 6.83 -9.71 -7.08
C TRP A 113 8.23 -9.28 -7.59
N PRO A 114 9.26 -10.14 -7.66
CA PRO A 114 10.59 -9.72 -8.12
C PRO A 114 10.61 -9.20 -9.56
N THR A 115 9.75 -9.75 -10.41
CA THR A 115 9.67 -9.34 -11.82
C THR A 115 9.00 -7.98 -11.94
N ALA A 116 7.87 -7.77 -11.26
CA ALA A 116 7.22 -6.46 -11.19
C ALA A 116 8.15 -5.40 -10.57
N LEU A 117 8.89 -5.75 -9.51
CA LEU A 117 9.85 -4.85 -8.87
C LEU A 117 11.00 -4.43 -9.80
N ALA A 118 11.37 -5.27 -10.78
CA ALA A 118 12.44 -5.01 -11.73
C ALA A 118 11.96 -4.33 -13.02
N ALA A 119 10.65 -4.20 -13.25
CA ALA A 119 10.11 -3.59 -14.45
C ALA A 119 10.52 -2.11 -14.58
N ASP A 120 10.72 -1.66 -15.82
CA ASP A 120 11.18 -0.30 -16.13
C ASP A 120 10.13 0.77 -15.79
N ASP A 121 8.85 0.42 -15.93
CA ASP A 121 7.70 1.25 -15.62
C ASP A 121 7.23 1.13 -14.16
N ALA A 122 7.90 0.30 -13.35
CA ALA A 122 7.48 0.01 -12.00
C ALA A 122 7.43 1.26 -11.11
N VAL A 123 6.23 1.58 -10.64
CA VAL A 123 6.01 2.56 -9.58
C VAL A 123 6.13 1.85 -8.24
N ARG A 124 7.29 2.03 -7.62
CA ARG A 124 7.60 1.56 -6.26
C ARG A 124 7.02 2.54 -5.25
N VAL A 125 6.19 2.01 -4.35
CA VAL A 125 5.52 2.77 -3.28
C VAL A 125 6.02 2.26 -1.93
N TYR A 126 6.47 3.18 -1.09
CA TYR A 126 7.00 2.91 0.23
C TYR A 126 6.06 3.45 1.31
N MET A 127 6.10 2.84 2.49
CA MET A 127 5.55 3.49 3.68
C MET A 127 6.21 4.86 3.88
N GLY A 128 5.39 5.86 4.21
CA GLY A 128 5.78 7.26 4.29
C GLY A 128 5.73 8.02 2.96
N ASP A 129 5.43 7.37 1.82
CA ASP A 129 5.19 8.11 0.57
C ASP A 129 3.87 8.88 0.63
N PRO A 130 3.75 9.99 -0.13
CA PRO A 130 2.47 10.67 -0.27
C PRO A 130 1.47 9.78 -1.01
N TRP A 131 0.20 9.87 -0.64
CA TRP A 131 -0.93 9.17 -1.30
C TRP A 131 -0.90 9.33 -2.81
N SER A 132 -0.60 10.54 -3.28
CA SER A 132 -0.52 10.86 -4.71
C SER A 132 0.48 9.98 -5.46
N ARG A 133 1.52 9.46 -4.80
CA ARG A 133 2.48 8.51 -5.39
C ARG A 133 1.81 7.25 -5.94
N LEU A 134 0.86 6.67 -5.20
CA LEU A 134 0.12 5.50 -5.65
C LEU A 134 -1.07 5.91 -6.52
N ALA A 135 -1.80 6.97 -6.13
CA ALA A 135 -3.00 7.39 -6.84
C ALA A 135 -2.74 7.88 -8.28
N SER A 136 -1.51 8.32 -8.57
CA SER A 136 -1.08 8.70 -9.92
C SER A 136 -0.33 7.59 -10.66
N ALA A 137 -0.15 6.42 -10.07
CA ALA A 137 0.57 5.33 -10.71
C ALA A 137 -0.24 4.78 -11.90
N PRO A 138 0.39 4.48 -13.05
CA PRO A 138 -0.27 3.81 -14.16
C PRO A 138 -0.94 2.51 -13.69
N GLY A 139 -2.16 2.26 -14.20
CA GLY A 139 -2.91 1.06 -13.83
C GLY A 139 -3.64 1.11 -12.50
N VAL A 140 -3.38 2.10 -11.64
CA VAL A 140 -4.06 2.19 -10.35
C VAL A 140 -5.41 2.91 -10.50
N VAL A 141 -6.49 2.21 -10.16
CA VAL A 141 -7.84 2.73 -10.14
C VAL A 141 -8.27 2.99 -8.71
N VAL A 142 -8.59 4.25 -8.40
CA VAL A 142 -9.17 4.64 -7.11
C VAL A 142 -10.65 4.28 -7.10
N ILE A 143 -11.02 3.28 -6.30
CA ILE A 143 -12.42 2.89 -6.10
C ILE A 143 -13.07 3.87 -5.14
N ASP A 144 -12.44 4.07 -3.99
CA ASP A 144 -12.84 5.03 -2.98
C ASP A 144 -11.64 5.89 -2.60
N GLY A 145 -11.75 7.20 -2.85
CA GLY A 145 -10.71 8.15 -2.46
C GLY A 145 -10.57 8.29 -0.94
N PRO A 146 -9.56 9.04 -0.46
CA PRO A 146 -9.33 9.24 0.96
C PRO A 146 -10.59 9.75 1.69
N ARG A 147 -11.07 8.97 2.65
CA ARG A 147 -12.20 9.29 3.52
C ARG A 147 -11.73 9.32 4.97
N PRO A 148 -12.10 10.33 5.76
CA PRO A 148 -11.80 10.34 7.19
C PRO A 148 -12.34 9.08 7.86
N VAL A 149 -11.57 8.48 8.78
CA VAL A 149 -12.12 7.47 9.68
C VAL A 149 -13.11 8.19 10.58
N GLY A 150 -14.39 7.80 10.53
CA GLY A 150 -15.43 8.44 11.32
C GLY A 150 -15.06 8.44 12.80
N GLY A 151 -15.00 9.65 13.39
CA GLY A 151 -14.83 9.84 14.82
C GLY A 151 -16.02 9.25 15.57
N GLY A 152 -15.95 7.95 15.85
CA GLY A 152 -16.73 7.32 16.90
C GLY A 152 -16.26 7.91 18.22
N VAL A 153 -16.86 9.02 18.64
CA VAL A 153 -16.90 9.38 20.05
C VAL A 153 -17.54 8.20 20.77
N ARG A 154 -16.74 7.45 21.55
CA ARG A 154 -16.93 7.26 22.99
C ARG A 154 -15.61 6.96 23.66
#